data_AF-A0A7G6Y8W5-F1
#
_entry.id   AF-A0A7G6Y8W5-F1
#
_cell.length_a   1.000
_cell.length_b   1.000
_cell.length_c   1.000
_cell.angle_alpha   90.00
_cell.angle_beta   90.00
_cell.angle_gamma   90.00
#
_symmetry.space_group_name_H-M   'P 1'
#
loop_
_entity.id
_entity.type
_entity.pdbx_description
1 polymer ?
#
loop_
_entity_poly.entity_id
_entity_poly.type
_entity_poly.pdbx_seq_one_letter_code
_entity_poly.pdbx_strand_id
1 'polypeptide(L)'
;MGDDALSSFVAVFLYPDESAPSVSRRLPIVGAGPPAVIRAAAPFEGVAAVDVFRLVDASAWPEAAAYLYEGTVPGTVEDGEGVEQMSTPDD
;
A
#
# COMPACT_ATOMS: atom_id res chain seq x y z
N MET A 1 20.42 22.24 5.95
CA MET A 1 20.74 21.85 4.57
C MET A 1 21.18 20.41 4.61
N GLY A 2 20.39 19.52 4.02
CA GLY A 2 20.57 18.07 4.08
C GLY A 2 19.19 17.45 3.92
N ASP A 3 18.68 17.52 2.69
CA ASP A 3 17.55 16.75 2.19
C ASP A 3 17.65 15.34 2.81
N ASP A 4 16.71 14.98 3.69
CA ASP A 4 16.50 13.58 4.03
C ASP A 4 16.08 12.95 2.71
N ALA A 5 17.07 12.45 1.97
CA ALA A 5 16.87 11.82 0.69
C ALA A 5 16.13 10.53 1.00
N LEU A 6 14.82 10.64 1.18
CA LEU A 6 13.89 9.56 1.47
C LEU A 6 14.18 8.48 0.45
N SER A 7 14.95 7.49 0.87
CA SER A 7 15.43 6.46 -0.02
C SER A 7 14.18 5.79 -0.56
N SER A 8 14.09 5.71 -1.88
CA SER A 8 12.88 5.27 -2.56
C SER A 8 13.23 4.04 -3.38
N PHE A 9 12.34 3.06 -3.42
CA PHE A 9 12.53 1.85 -4.22
C PHE A 9 11.44 1.74 -5.28
N VAL A 10 11.71 0.96 -6.33
CA VAL A 10 10.71 0.63 -7.35
C VAL A 10 9.97 -0.65 -6.95
N ALA A 11 8.69 -0.51 -6.60
CA ALA A 11 7.79 -1.64 -6.39
C ALA A 11 7.16 -2.03 -7.73
N VAL A 12 7.44 -3.25 -8.20
CA VAL A 12 6.85 -3.82 -9.42
C VAL A 12 5.67 -4.71 -9.01
N PHE A 13 4.45 -4.27 -9.33
CA PHE A 13 3.22 -5.01 -9.12
C PHE A 13 2.94 -5.93 -10.31
N LEU A 14 2.94 -7.23 -10.04
CA LEU A 14 2.66 -8.28 -10.98
C LEU A 14 1.23 -8.77 -10.75
N TYR A 15 0.40 -8.73 -11.80
CA TYR A 15 -0.93 -9.32 -11.76
C TYR A 15 -0.86 -10.72 -12.38
N PRO A 16 -1.48 -11.75 -11.77
CA PRO A 16 -1.52 -13.09 -12.34
C PRO A 16 -2.42 -13.18 -13.57
N ASP A 17 -3.33 -12.22 -13.74
CA ASP A 17 -4.23 -12.13 -14.89
C ASP A 17 -3.53 -11.40 -16.05
N GLU A 18 -3.45 -12.04 -17.22
CA GLU A 18 -2.84 -11.44 -18.42
C GLU A 18 -3.57 -10.18 -18.92
N SER A 19 -4.77 -9.88 -18.41
CA SER A 19 -5.50 -8.66 -18.78
C SER A 19 -4.92 -7.41 -18.13
N ALA A 20 -4.19 -7.53 -17.02
CA ALA A 20 -3.67 -6.39 -16.28
C ALA A 20 -2.16 -6.20 -16.53
N PRO A 21 -1.73 -5.05 -17.07
CA PRO A 21 -0.30 -4.80 -17.24
C PRO A 21 0.40 -4.71 -15.89
N SER A 22 1.65 -5.19 -15.82
CA SER A 22 2.49 -4.98 -14.64
C SER A 22 2.72 -3.48 -14.42
N VAL A 23 2.42 -3.00 -13.21
CA VAL A 23 2.55 -1.58 -12.84
C VAL A 23 3.77 -1.42 -11.94
N SER A 24 4.60 -0.41 -12.19
CA SER A 24 5.68 -0.06 -11.26
C SER A 24 5.39 1.26 -10.57
N ARG A 25 5.66 1.33 -9.26
CA ARG A 25 5.47 2.54 -8.46
C ARG A 25 6.68 2.78 -7.58
N ARG A 26 7.11 4.04 -7.50
CA ARG A 26 8.17 4.44 -6.58
C ARG A 26 7.57 4.67 -5.20
N LEU A 27 8.04 3.92 -4.22
CA LEU A 27 7.58 4.00 -2.83
C LEU A 27 8.74 4.41 -1.92
N PRO A 28 8.45 5.18 -0.85
CA PRO A 28 9.46 5.50 0.16
C PRO A 28 9.85 4.26 0.95
N ILE A 29 11.13 4.14 1.26
CA ILE A 29 11.67 3.12 2.17
C ILE A 29 11.44 3.64 3.60
N VAL A 30 10.53 2.99 4.31
CA VAL A 30 10.15 3.32 5.70
C VAL A 30 10.89 2.48 6.74
N GLY A 31 11.83 1.62 6.34
CA GLY A 31 12.56 0.73 7.25
C GLY A 31 13.80 0.10 6.62
N ALA A 32 14.37 -0.90 7.29
CA ALA A 32 15.64 -1.52 6.89
C ALA A 32 15.54 -2.50 5.70
N GLY A 33 14.33 -2.78 5.19
CA GLY A 33 14.12 -3.75 4.12
C GLY A 33 12.76 -3.59 3.42
N PRO A 34 12.52 -4.36 2.34
CA PRO A 34 11.27 -4.31 1.61
C PRO A 34 10.10 -4.74 2.52
N PRO A 35 8.96 -4.05 2.47
CA PRO A 35 7.76 -4.54 3.13
C PRO A 35 7.39 -5.91 2.56
N ALA A 36 6.97 -6.85 3.40
CA ALA A 36 6.51 -8.15 2.93
C ALA A 36 5.17 -8.05 2.15
N VAL A 37 4.38 -7.02 2.45
CA VAL A 37 3.06 -6.78 1.85
C VAL A 37 2.90 -5.28 1.60
N ILE A 38 2.45 -4.92 0.40
CA ILE A 38 2.06 -3.56 0.00
C ILE A 38 0.55 -3.51 -0.18
N ARG A 39 -0.06 -2.44 0.33
CA ARG A 39 -1.47 -2.12 0.18
C ARG A 39 -1.60 -0.88 -0.69
N ALA A 40 -2.17 -1.00 -1.89
CA ALA A 40 -2.41 0.12 -2.79
C ALA A 40 -3.91 0.42 -2.88
N ALA A 41 -4.29 1.70 -2.84
CA ALA A 41 -5.67 2.09 -3.03
C ALA A 41 -6.12 1.76 -4.47
N ALA A 42 -7.20 0.99 -4.57
CA ALA A 42 -7.83 0.61 -5.82
C ALA A 42 -9.04 1.51 -6.08
N PRO A 43 -9.21 2.06 -7.30
CA PRO A 43 -10.39 2.82 -7.66
C PRO A 43 -11.55 1.83 -7.86
N PHE A 44 -12.29 1.52 -6.81
CA PHE A 44 -13.52 0.72 -6.90
C PHE A 44 -14.74 1.64 -6.80
N GLU A 45 -15.77 1.35 -7.59
CA GLU A 45 -16.92 2.21 -7.88
C GLU A 45 -17.76 2.50 -6.63
N GLY A 46 -17.36 3.52 -5.85
CA GLY A 46 -18.05 3.97 -4.63
C GLY A 46 -17.60 3.29 -3.33
N VAL A 47 -16.63 2.38 -3.38
CA VAL A 47 -16.05 1.70 -2.20
C VAL A 47 -14.54 1.89 -2.23
N ALA A 48 -13.93 2.30 -1.11
CA ALA A 48 -12.49 2.41 -1.01
C ALA A 48 -11.88 0.99 -0.95
N ALA A 49 -11.56 0.37 -2.08
CA ALA A 49 -10.92 -0.93 -2.08
C ALA A 49 -9.39 -0.79 -1.99
N VAL A 50 -8.74 -1.81 -1.44
CA VAL A 50 -7.28 -1.86 -1.31
C VAL A 50 -6.77 -3.14 -1.94
N ASP A 51 -5.95 -3.00 -2.97
CA ASP A 51 -5.22 -4.10 -3.58
C ASP A 51 -4.05 -4.49 -2.67
N VAL A 52 -3.96 -5.78 -2.37
CA VAL A 52 -2.91 -6.38 -1.55
C VAL A 52 -1.92 -7.08 -2.47
N PHE A 53 -0.66 -6.66 -2.38
CA PHE A 53 0.44 -7.26 -3.12
C PHE A 53 1.47 -7.82 -2.15
N ARG A 54 1.86 -9.07 -2.36
CA ARG A 54 2.82 -9.76 -1.51
C ARG A 54 4.18 -9.82 -2.20
N LEU A 55 5.24 -9.56 -1.44
CA LEU A 55 6.62 -9.65 -1.94
C LEU A 55 6.93 -11.07 -2.42
N VAL A 56 7.39 -11.19 -3.66
CA VAL A 56 7.79 -12.46 -4.28
C VAL A 56 9.24 -12.47 -4.72
N ASP A 57 9.81 -11.31 -5.04
CA ASP A 57 11.25 -11.16 -5.29
C ASP A 57 11.77 -9.84 -4.71
N ALA A 58 12.87 -9.93 -3.96
CA ALA A 58 13.60 -8.80 -3.41
C ALA A 58 15.09 -8.86 -3.76
N SER A 59 15.45 -9.65 -4.79
CA SER A 59 16.85 -9.89 -5.15
C SER A 59 17.54 -8.60 -5.61
N ALA A 60 16.77 -7.66 -6.16
CA ALA A 60 17.23 -6.34 -6.62
C ALA A 60 17.05 -5.22 -5.58
N TRP A 61 16.77 -5.52 -4.30
CA TRP A 61 16.59 -4.49 -3.28
C TRP A 61 17.91 -3.74 -2.99
N PRO A 62 17.88 -2.39 -2.80
CA PRO A 62 16.73 -1.48 -2.81
C PRO A 62 16.40 -0.86 -4.19
N GLU A 63 17.03 -1.30 -5.27
CA GLU A 63 16.77 -0.78 -6.62
C GLU A 63 15.35 -1.13 -7.09
N ALA A 64 14.95 -2.39 -6.93
CA ALA A 64 13.61 -2.88 -7.25
C ALA A 64 13.17 -4.06 -6.38
N ALA A 65 11.86 -4.22 -6.21
CA ALA A 65 11.25 -5.38 -5.58
C ALA A 65 9.95 -5.75 -6.30
N ALA A 66 9.74 -7.03 -6.55
CA ALA A 66 8.55 -7.56 -7.23
C ALA A 66 7.52 -8.07 -6.21
N TYR A 67 6.28 -7.67 -6.44
CA TYR A 67 5.14 -8.02 -5.61
C TYR A 67 4.05 -8.63 -6.48
N LEU A 68 3.58 -9.81 -6.09
CA LEU A 68 2.47 -10.48 -6.76
C LEU A 68 1.16 -10.05 -6.11
N TYR A 69 0.18 -9.70 -6.93
CA TYR A 69 -1.18 -9.43 -6.50
C TYR A 69 -1.77 -10.68 -5.82
N GLU A 70 -2.18 -10.53 -4.56
CA GLU A 70 -2.80 -11.57 -3.75
C GLU A 70 -4.33 -11.48 -3.80
N GLY A 71 -4.86 -10.25 -3.83
CA GLY A 71 -6.30 -9.99 -3.87
C GLY A 71 -6.63 -8.54 -3.52
N THR A 72 -7.87 -8.14 -3.80
CA THR A 72 -8.42 -6.86 -3.36
C THR A 72 -9.25 -7.11 -2.10
N VAL A 73 -8.94 -6.37 -1.03
CA VAL A 73 -9.83 -6.31 0.12
C VAL A 73 -10.69 -5.06 0.00
N PRO A 74 -12.02 -5.14 0.26
CA PRO A 74 -12.81 -3.94 0.44
C PRO A 74 -12.21 -3.20 1.64
N GLY A 75 -11.66 -2.03 1.41
CA GLY A 75 -11.37 -1.13 2.51
C GLY A 75 -12.73 -0.70 3.03
N THR A 76 -13.04 -1.14 4.24
CA THR A 76 -13.89 -0.32 5.08
C THR A 76 -13.13 1.00 5.24
N VAL A 77 -13.45 1.99 4.40
CA VAL A 77 -13.72 3.29 4.99
C VAL A 77 -14.86 2.95 5.92
N GLU A 78 -14.54 2.66 7.19
CA GLU A 78 -15.46 3.00 8.24
C GLU A 78 -15.83 4.45 7.96
N ASP A 79 -17.03 4.53 7.37
CA ASP A 79 -18.01 5.57 7.45
C ASP A 79 -17.61 6.68 8.42
N GLY A 80 -17.78 7.93 7.99
CA GLY A 80 -17.39 9.09 8.76
C GLY A 80 -17.89 9.06 10.21
N GLU A 81 -16.99 8.73 11.12
CA GLU A 81 -17.10 9.04 12.54
C GLU A 81 -15.67 9.46 12.94
N GLY A 82 -15.32 10.74 12.90
CA GLY A 82 -16.05 11.69 13.71
C GLY A 82 -16.22 11.12 15.11
N VAL A 83 -15.15 10.58 15.72
CA VAL A 83 -15.13 10.39 17.17
C VAL A 83 -15.17 11.78 17.80
N GLU A 84 -16.36 12.39 17.78
CA GLU A 84 -16.75 13.37 18.76
C GLU A 84 -16.48 12.71 20.09
N GLN A 85 -15.41 13.14 20.76
CA GLN A 85 -15.26 12.93 22.19
C GLN A 85 -16.40 13.71 22.85
N MET A 86 -17.62 13.16 22.84
CA MET A 86 -18.62 13.50 23.84
C MET A 86 -18.09 12.96 25.15
N SER A 87 -17.27 13.76 25.83
CA SER A 87 -17.19 13.74 27.28
C SER A 87 -18.58 14.14 27.77
N THR A 88 -19.46 13.17 27.94
CA THR A 88 -20.68 13.37 28.73
C THR A 88 -20.23 13.44 30.19
N PRO A 89 -20.54 14.53 30.92
CA PRO A 89 -20.28 14.57 32.36
C PRO A 89 -21.36 13.75 33.06
N ASP A 90 -20.98 12.85 33.96
CA ASP A 90 -21.92 12.26 34.91
C ASP A 90 -21.26 12.22 36.30
N ASP A 91 -21.94 12.94 37.20
CA ASP A 91 -21.82 13.18 38.66
C ASP A 91 -20.56 13.86 39.23
#